data_AF-A0A100XX49-F1
#
_entry.id   AF-A0A100XX49-F1
#
_cell.length_a   1.000
_cell.length_b   1.000
_cell.length_c   1.000
_cell.angle_alpha   90.00
_cell.angle_beta   90.00
_cell.angle_gamma   90.00
#
_symmetry.space_group_name_H-M   'P 1'
#
loop_
_entity.id
_entity.type
_entity.pdbx_description
1 polymer ?
#
loop_
_entity_poly.entity_id
_entity_poly.type
_entity_poly.pdbx_seq_one_letter_code
_entity_poly.pdbx_strand_id
1 'polypeptide(L)'
;MPTVTLRIPDGSALVRIEKADPQVYFKIYELLSYKRDFGKWEKPESLYDPYEKTFPVGVLPRVKKFLNCKGYRVRVKDERQVRGAKLNSTWNENYSMRRYQGRAVKKALREKMGVLALPVGSGKTVVGLRIIHELDLSALIVVHTKELLYQWADKVREVLGVEPGIVGDNRWDEKDVTIAMIQTLLSRGADKLQNEYAILMFDECHRTSAAEKFYQLGLSLPQIYRFGLSATPWRRIRGEEIKIEAVVGPTIFEVRAEDLIKEKFLAKPRFEIITYESSMPSFSERYKELYEDMIMNNDERNRAVAGKAAELARKGHRVLIDVRRIEHGRILRKMLGEMGVKAEFLSSKSSNRWEILEAFKNGEIPVLISTLLKEGVDIPEISAIILAGGGKSDIMTIQTIGRALRPKKGMKAVIVDVQDDDPLLFTHFIERQKALKQYYGKYYDREMDSKLEENVTKKGRPRKRS
;
A
#
# COMPACT_ATOMS: atom_id res chain seq x y z
N MET A 1 -11.01 20.71 35.46
CA MET A 1 -10.02 20.14 34.51
C MET A 1 -9.17 21.28 33.95
N PRO A 2 -7.83 21.18 34.03
CA PRO A 2 -6.95 22.15 33.39
C PRO A 2 -7.27 22.25 31.89
N THR A 3 -7.26 23.48 31.37
CA THR A 3 -7.65 23.76 29.97
C THR A 3 -6.42 24.07 29.14
N VAL A 4 -6.28 23.35 28.02
CA VAL A 4 -5.26 23.59 27.00
C VAL A 4 -5.91 24.32 25.83
N THR A 5 -5.37 25.47 25.45
CA THR A 5 -5.83 26.25 24.31
C THR A 5 -4.83 26.12 23.17
N LEU A 6 -5.31 25.61 22.05
CA LEU A 6 -4.58 25.43 20.81
C LEU A 6 -5.15 26.38 19.76
N ARG A 7 -4.28 26.99 18.96
CA ARG A 7 -4.66 27.86 17.84
C ARG A 7 -4.05 27.38 16.54
N ILE A 8 -4.81 27.47 15.47
CA ILE A 8 -4.31 27.27 14.11
C ILE A 8 -4.42 28.63 13.41
N PRO A 9 -3.30 29.36 13.23
CA PRO A 9 -3.33 30.65 12.53
C PRO A 9 -3.81 30.50 11.09
N ASP A 10 -4.41 31.55 10.54
CA ASP A 10 -4.72 31.58 9.11
C ASP A 10 -3.46 31.43 8.26
N GLY A 11 -3.57 30.72 7.13
CA GLY A 11 -2.43 30.44 6.25
C GLY A 11 -1.38 29.48 6.83
N SER A 12 -1.70 28.72 7.90
CA SER A 12 -0.74 27.79 8.53
C SER A 12 -1.17 26.32 8.45
N ALA A 13 -0.20 25.43 8.30
CA ALA A 13 -0.35 23.98 8.52
C ALA A 13 0.06 23.56 9.95
N LEU A 14 0.35 24.52 10.84
CA LEU A 14 0.84 24.28 12.19
C LEU A 14 -0.18 24.73 13.24
N VAL A 15 -0.25 23.95 14.31
CA VAL A 15 -1.00 24.25 15.53
C VAL A 15 -0.02 24.86 16.53
N ARG A 16 -0.35 26.02 17.08
CA ARG A 16 0.38 26.67 18.18
C ARG A 16 -0.32 26.42 19.51
N ILE A 17 0.46 26.10 20.54
CA ILE A 17 -0.04 26.02 21.92
C ILE A 17 -0.06 27.44 22.50
N GLU A 18 -1.25 28.02 22.68
CA GLU A 18 -1.40 29.37 23.23
C GLU A 18 -1.35 29.38 24.76
N LYS A 19 -2.02 28.42 25.40
CA LYS A 19 -2.11 28.34 26.85
C LYS A 19 -2.16 26.90 27.32
N ALA A 20 -1.19 26.50 28.13
CA ALA A 20 -1.13 25.19 28.75
C ALA A 20 -0.22 25.22 29.99
N ASP A 21 -0.46 24.33 30.95
CA ASP A 21 0.45 24.12 32.08
C ASP A 21 1.80 23.54 31.60
N PRO A 22 2.94 23.80 32.29
CA PRO A 22 4.27 23.36 31.85
C PRO A 22 4.38 21.88 31.49
N GLN A 23 3.69 21.01 32.24
CA GLN A 23 3.69 19.56 31.99
C GLN A 23 3.11 19.16 30.64
N VAL A 24 2.22 19.98 30.06
CA VAL A 24 1.57 19.70 28.76
C VAL A 24 2.59 19.72 27.63
N TYR A 25 3.56 20.64 27.68
CA TYR A 25 4.60 20.75 26.65
C TYR A 25 5.47 19.48 26.61
N PHE A 26 5.91 18.98 27.77
CA PHE A 26 6.66 17.73 27.87
C PHE A 26 5.82 16.53 27.39
N LYS A 27 4.55 16.46 27.78
CA LYS A 27 3.62 15.42 27.35
C LYS A 27 3.40 15.39 25.83
N ILE A 28 3.33 16.56 25.18
CA ILE A 28 3.21 16.66 23.73
C ILE A 28 4.53 16.28 23.05
N TYR A 29 5.67 16.77 23.58
CA TYR A 29 6.99 16.40 23.08
C TYR A 29 7.20 14.89 23.08
N GLU A 30 6.92 14.21 24.20
CA GLU A 30 7.01 12.75 24.31
C GLU A 30 6.08 12.02 23.34
N LEU A 31 4.83 12.48 23.22
CA LEU A 31 3.83 11.87 22.32
C LEU A 31 4.24 11.95 20.85
N LEU A 32 4.86 13.06 20.45
CA LEU A 32 5.22 13.36 19.07
C LEU A 32 6.69 13.06 18.74
N SER A 33 7.43 12.48 19.70
CA SER A 33 8.78 12.00 19.49
C SER A 33 8.80 10.54 19.08
N TYR A 34 9.66 10.20 18.13
CA TYR A 34 9.88 8.84 17.68
C TYR A 34 11.36 8.63 17.36
N LYS A 35 11.78 7.37 17.31
CA LYS A 35 13.14 7.01 16.91
C LYS A 35 13.18 6.79 15.40
N ARG A 36 14.07 7.50 14.73
CA ARG A 36 14.36 7.31 13.31
C ARG A 36 15.59 6.42 13.17
N ASP A 37 15.42 5.33 12.44
CA ASP A 37 16.47 4.35 12.15
C ASP A 37 17.29 4.80 10.92
N PHE A 38 18.61 4.84 11.07
CA PHE A 38 19.58 5.10 9.99
C PHE A 38 20.45 3.85 9.71
N GLY A 39 19.99 2.67 10.10
CA GLY A 39 20.64 1.38 9.93
C GLY A 39 21.62 1.03 11.03
N LYS A 40 22.63 1.87 11.26
CA LYS A 40 23.67 1.65 12.31
C LYS A 40 23.41 2.41 13.62
N TRP A 41 22.50 3.38 13.61
CA TRP A 41 22.14 4.19 14.77
C TRP A 41 20.69 4.67 14.68
N GLU A 42 20.09 4.91 15.86
CA GLU A 42 18.78 5.54 15.98
C GLU A 42 18.96 6.97 16.51
N LYS A 43 18.28 7.95 15.89
CA LYS A 43 18.22 9.33 16.41
C LYS A 43 16.79 9.67 16.81
N PRO A 44 16.55 10.27 17.99
CA PRO A 44 15.22 10.78 18.33
C PRO A 44 14.90 11.98 17.42
N GLU A 45 13.69 11.99 16.89
CA GLU A 45 13.10 13.07 16.10
C GLU A 45 11.73 13.41 16.69
N SER A 46 11.37 14.69 16.72
CA SER A 46 10.06 15.13 17.22
C SER A 46 9.35 15.98 16.18
N LEU A 47 8.03 15.80 16.05
CA LEU A 47 7.19 16.69 15.26
C LEU A 47 6.77 17.95 16.04
N TYR A 48 7.10 18.04 17.33
CA TYR A 48 6.82 19.20 18.16
C TYR A 48 8.04 20.11 18.21
N ASP A 49 7.87 21.38 17.83
CA ASP A 49 8.88 22.42 18.00
C ASP A 49 8.68 23.09 19.37
N PRO A 50 9.62 22.91 20.33
CA PRO A 50 9.51 23.49 21.66
C PRO A 50 9.76 25.00 21.70
N TYR A 51 10.49 25.57 20.72
CA TYR A 51 10.79 26.99 20.66
C TYR A 51 9.56 27.75 20.16
N GLU A 52 9.00 27.30 19.05
CA GLU A 52 7.80 27.90 18.46
C GLU A 52 6.50 27.46 19.14
N LYS A 53 6.58 26.43 20.01
CA LYS A 53 5.44 25.78 20.67
C LYS A 53 4.41 25.30 19.66
N THR A 54 4.89 24.74 18.54
CA THR A 54 4.05 24.33 17.41
C THR A 54 4.19 22.86 17.06
N PHE A 55 3.17 22.29 16.44
CA PHE A 55 3.21 20.97 15.84
C PHE A 55 2.29 20.90 14.61
N PRO A 56 2.49 19.95 13.69
CA PRO A 56 1.67 19.81 12.48
C PRO A 56 0.18 19.58 12.76
N VAL A 57 -0.69 20.21 11.96
CA VAL A 57 -2.16 20.12 12.12
C VAL A 57 -2.69 18.70 12.00
N GLY A 58 -2.05 17.84 11.20
CA GLY A 58 -2.50 16.47 11.02
C GLY A 58 -2.43 15.60 12.27
N VAL A 59 -1.51 15.88 13.20
CA VAL A 59 -1.46 15.16 14.51
C VAL A 59 -2.35 15.80 15.58
N LEU A 60 -3.09 16.86 15.28
CA LEU A 60 -4.03 17.48 16.22
C LEU A 60 -5.06 16.50 16.81
N PRO A 61 -5.69 15.58 16.04
CA PRO A 61 -6.61 14.60 16.62
C PRO A 61 -5.92 13.68 17.64
N ARG A 62 -4.67 13.29 17.38
CA ARG A 62 -3.84 12.47 18.28
C ARG A 62 -3.54 13.21 19.58
N VAL A 63 -3.06 14.47 19.48
CA VAL A 63 -2.78 15.32 20.64
C VAL A 63 -4.04 15.57 21.47
N LYS A 64 -5.15 15.93 20.82
CA LYS A 64 -6.45 16.16 21.47
C LYS A 64 -6.93 14.93 22.23
N LYS A 65 -6.91 13.76 21.58
CA LYS A 65 -7.29 12.49 22.21
C LYS A 65 -6.41 12.18 23.43
N PHE A 66 -5.10 12.30 23.28
CA PHE A 66 -4.14 12.01 24.34
C PHE A 66 -4.33 12.93 25.57
N LEU A 67 -4.42 14.25 25.35
CA LEU A 67 -4.61 15.21 26.44
C LEU A 67 -5.95 15.01 27.16
N ASN A 68 -7.04 14.75 26.41
CA ASN A 68 -8.34 14.41 27.01
C ASN A 68 -8.24 13.15 27.90
N CYS A 69 -7.55 12.10 27.44
CA CYS A 69 -7.31 10.90 28.25
C CYS A 69 -6.45 11.16 29.50
N LYS A 70 -5.65 12.24 29.50
CA LYS A 70 -4.85 12.68 30.65
C LYS A 70 -5.57 13.70 31.54
N GLY A 71 -6.87 13.93 31.32
CA GLY A 71 -7.69 14.80 32.18
C GLY A 71 -7.69 16.28 31.81
N TYR A 72 -7.15 16.65 30.64
CA TYR A 72 -7.16 18.03 30.16
C TYR A 72 -8.39 18.31 29.28
N ARG A 73 -8.95 19.51 29.36
CA ARG A 73 -9.94 19.99 28.40
C ARG A 73 -9.23 20.74 27.27
N VAL A 74 -9.31 20.24 26.04
CA VAL A 74 -8.67 20.87 24.88
C VAL A 74 -9.65 21.78 24.12
N ARG A 75 -9.33 23.07 24.01
CA ARG A 75 -10.01 24.04 23.14
C ARG A 75 -9.15 24.32 21.91
N VAL A 76 -9.75 24.27 20.73
CA VAL A 76 -9.06 24.55 19.45
C VAL A 76 -9.72 25.76 18.82
N LYS A 77 -8.93 26.79 18.53
CA LYS A 77 -9.32 27.96 17.74
C LYS A 77 -8.69 27.83 16.35
N ASP A 78 -9.48 27.38 15.38
CA ASP A 78 -9.04 27.30 13.99
C ASP A 78 -9.42 28.61 13.28
N GLU A 79 -8.43 29.43 12.95
CA GLU A 79 -8.62 30.74 12.32
C GLU A 79 -8.49 30.68 10.79
N ARG A 80 -8.15 29.50 10.25
CA ARG A 80 -7.95 29.32 8.82
C ARG A 80 -9.25 29.58 8.06
N GLN A 81 -9.11 30.28 6.94
CA GLN A 81 -10.17 30.45 5.98
C GLN A 81 -10.09 29.38 4.89
N VAL A 82 -11.25 28.94 4.39
CA VAL A 82 -11.29 28.13 3.17
C VAL A 82 -11.00 29.06 2.00
N ARG A 83 -9.86 28.84 1.35
CA ARG A 83 -9.41 29.59 0.17
C ARG A 83 -9.63 28.77 -1.08
N GLY A 84 -9.82 29.41 -2.22
CA GLY A 84 -9.93 28.72 -3.52
C GLY A 84 -11.18 29.05 -4.32
N ALA A 85 -11.14 28.69 -5.60
CA ALA A 85 -12.19 28.96 -6.57
C ALA A 85 -13.28 27.88 -6.52
N LYS A 86 -14.50 28.26 -6.90
CA LYS A 86 -15.60 27.33 -7.14
C LYS A 86 -15.42 26.69 -8.52
N LEU A 87 -15.55 25.37 -8.62
CA LEU A 87 -15.31 24.65 -9.88
C LEU A 87 -16.50 24.64 -10.82
N ASN A 88 -17.73 24.63 -10.30
CA ASN A 88 -18.95 24.30 -11.06
C ASN A 88 -18.78 22.97 -11.85
N SER A 89 -18.19 21.98 -11.18
CA SER A 89 -17.85 20.70 -11.79
C SER A 89 -19.08 19.88 -12.19
N THR A 90 -19.00 19.17 -13.31
CA THR A 90 -20.04 18.23 -13.76
C THR A 90 -19.60 16.80 -13.53
N TRP A 91 -20.35 16.03 -12.75
CA TRP A 91 -20.05 14.62 -12.55
C TRP A 91 -20.47 13.80 -13.78
N ASN A 92 -19.54 13.02 -14.32
CA ASN A 92 -19.84 12.07 -15.38
C ASN A 92 -20.59 10.84 -14.82
N GLU A 93 -21.87 10.72 -15.14
CA GLU A 93 -22.77 9.66 -14.64
C GLU A 93 -22.37 8.24 -15.07
N ASN A 94 -21.49 8.08 -16.07
CA ASN A 94 -20.91 6.78 -16.41
C ASN A 94 -20.04 6.23 -15.25
N TYR A 95 -19.61 7.10 -14.33
CA TYR A 95 -18.85 6.75 -13.13
C TYR A 95 -19.78 6.54 -11.94
N SER A 96 -20.31 5.33 -11.81
CA SER A 96 -21.05 4.92 -10.61
C SER A 96 -20.13 4.66 -9.42
N MET A 97 -20.51 5.19 -8.25
CA MET A 97 -19.78 4.99 -7.01
C MET A 97 -20.19 3.67 -6.32
N ARG A 98 -19.20 2.85 -5.97
CA ARG A 98 -19.40 1.66 -5.12
C ARG A 98 -19.79 2.09 -3.70
N ARG A 99 -20.49 1.23 -2.98
CA ARG A 99 -20.99 1.53 -1.62
C ARG A 99 -19.86 1.92 -0.65
N TYR A 100 -18.73 1.22 -0.66
CA TYR A 100 -17.59 1.60 0.19
C TYR A 100 -16.95 2.92 -0.24
N GLN A 101 -16.95 3.25 -1.53
CA GLN A 101 -16.42 4.52 -2.03
C GLN A 101 -17.29 5.68 -1.53
N GLY A 102 -18.63 5.55 -1.59
CA GLY A 102 -19.55 6.55 -1.03
C GLY A 102 -19.38 6.74 0.49
N ARG A 103 -19.15 5.64 1.23
CA ARG A 103 -18.80 5.71 2.66
C ARG A 103 -17.47 6.45 2.89
N ALA A 104 -16.46 6.22 2.05
CA ALA A 104 -15.18 6.90 2.12
C ALA A 104 -15.33 8.42 1.90
N VAL A 105 -16.08 8.83 0.87
CA VAL A 105 -16.36 10.24 0.56
C VAL A 105 -17.11 10.90 1.71
N LYS A 106 -18.20 10.30 2.22
CA LYS A 106 -18.96 10.85 3.35
C LYS A 106 -18.11 11.02 4.61
N LYS A 107 -17.17 10.09 4.84
CA LYS A 107 -16.22 10.19 5.95
C LYS A 107 -15.21 11.33 5.70
N ALA A 108 -14.66 11.43 4.50
CA ALA A 108 -13.73 12.50 4.11
C ALA A 108 -14.34 13.90 4.26
N LEU A 109 -15.56 14.12 3.75
CA LEU A 109 -16.27 15.41 3.86
C LEU A 109 -16.50 15.83 5.31
N ARG A 110 -16.81 14.87 6.19
CA ARG A 110 -17.05 15.16 7.61
C ARG A 110 -15.77 15.48 8.37
N GLU A 111 -14.71 14.69 8.17
CA GLU A 111 -13.47 14.84 8.93
C GLU A 111 -12.58 15.96 8.36
N LYS A 112 -12.80 16.36 7.09
CA LYS A 112 -12.04 17.36 6.29
C LYS A 112 -10.59 16.99 6.02
N MET A 113 -9.98 16.17 6.87
CA MET A 113 -8.60 15.77 6.79
C MET A 113 -8.45 14.31 7.19
N GLY A 114 -7.68 13.54 6.42
CA GLY A 114 -7.30 12.18 6.79
C GLY A 114 -6.72 11.34 5.65
N VAL A 115 -6.19 10.18 6.01
CA VAL A 115 -5.81 9.14 5.04
C VAL A 115 -7.01 8.26 4.71
N LEU A 116 -7.26 8.09 3.40
CA LEU A 116 -8.18 7.10 2.84
C LEU A 116 -7.35 5.91 2.35
N ALA A 117 -7.29 4.89 3.21
CA ALA A 117 -6.62 3.63 2.97
C ALA A 117 -7.48 2.74 2.07
N LEU A 118 -7.28 2.92 0.77
CA LEU A 118 -8.04 2.30 -0.31
C LEU A 118 -7.06 1.45 -1.11
N PRO A 119 -7.20 0.13 -1.18
CA PRO A 119 -6.32 -0.71 -2.00
C PRO A 119 -6.23 -0.16 -3.44
N VAL A 120 -5.15 -0.40 -4.19
CA VAL A 120 -5.08 -0.09 -5.65
C VAL A 120 -6.39 -0.51 -6.38
N GLY A 121 -6.76 -0.06 -7.58
CA GLY A 121 -7.94 -0.60 -8.32
C GLY A 121 -9.32 -0.57 -7.62
N SER A 122 -9.42 -0.09 -6.38
CA SER A 122 -10.66 0.19 -5.64
C SER A 122 -11.27 1.51 -6.06
N GLY A 123 -10.70 2.15 -7.09
CA GLY A 123 -11.11 3.46 -7.59
C GLY A 123 -10.67 4.62 -6.70
N LYS A 124 -9.43 4.60 -6.17
CA LYS A 124 -8.84 5.71 -5.40
C LYS A 124 -9.02 7.05 -6.09
N THR A 125 -8.66 7.11 -7.38
CA THR A 125 -8.83 8.31 -8.19
C THR A 125 -10.28 8.77 -8.22
N VAL A 126 -11.23 7.85 -8.41
CA VAL A 126 -12.67 8.17 -8.43
C VAL A 126 -13.15 8.70 -7.07
N VAL A 127 -12.67 8.14 -5.96
CA VAL A 127 -12.97 8.66 -4.61
C VAL A 127 -12.41 10.07 -4.44
N GLY A 128 -11.17 10.32 -4.87
CA GLY A 128 -10.56 11.64 -4.81
C GLY A 128 -11.34 12.69 -5.63
N LEU A 129 -11.67 12.35 -6.89
CA LEU A 129 -12.47 13.20 -7.77
C LEU A 129 -13.87 13.43 -7.20
N ARG A 130 -14.50 12.43 -6.60
CA ARG A 130 -15.80 12.61 -5.96
C ARG A 130 -15.74 13.55 -4.76
N ILE A 131 -14.66 13.51 -3.97
CA ILE A 131 -14.46 14.48 -2.88
C ILE A 131 -14.35 15.90 -3.44
N ILE A 132 -13.59 16.08 -4.53
CA ILE A 132 -13.43 17.38 -5.20
C ILE A 132 -14.79 17.86 -5.73
N HIS A 133 -15.56 16.99 -6.38
CA HIS A 133 -16.89 17.31 -6.90
C HIS A 133 -17.89 17.70 -5.80
N GLU A 134 -17.94 16.95 -4.70
CA GLU A 134 -18.90 17.21 -3.60
C GLU A 134 -18.56 18.48 -2.80
N LEU A 135 -17.27 18.84 -2.74
CA LEU A 135 -16.86 20.13 -2.18
C LEU A 135 -17.04 21.27 -3.19
N ASP A 136 -16.95 20.98 -4.49
CA ASP A 136 -17.00 21.90 -5.62
C ASP A 136 -16.00 23.07 -5.52
N LEU A 137 -14.80 22.78 -5.03
CA LEU A 137 -13.73 23.74 -4.78
C LEU A 137 -12.42 23.35 -5.46
N SER A 138 -11.58 24.36 -5.76
CA SER A 138 -10.26 24.19 -6.36
C SER A 138 -9.38 23.21 -5.59
N ALA A 139 -8.61 22.42 -6.33
CA ALA A 139 -7.85 21.30 -5.79
C ALA A 139 -6.44 21.20 -6.36
N LEU A 140 -5.47 21.01 -5.47
CA LEU A 140 -4.10 20.64 -5.80
C LEU A 140 -3.90 19.15 -5.54
N ILE A 141 -3.70 18.38 -6.60
CA ILE A 141 -3.44 16.94 -6.54
C ILE A 141 -1.95 16.69 -6.73
N VAL A 142 -1.28 16.21 -5.68
CA VAL A 142 0.16 15.96 -5.66
C VAL A 142 0.44 14.49 -5.97
N VAL A 143 1.30 14.25 -6.97
CA VAL A 143 1.69 12.92 -7.45
C VAL A 143 3.21 12.75 -7.47
N HIS A 144 3.67 11.50 -7.63
CA HIS A 144 5.09 11.15 -7.57
C HIS A 144 5.74 10.86 -8.94
N THR A 145 4.97 10.55 -9.98
CA THR A 145 5.51 10.17 -11.30
C THR A 145 4.78 10.89 -12.43
N LYS A 146 5.43 10.96 -13.59
CA LYS A 146 4.89 11.59 -14.80
C LYS A 146 3.65 10.83 -15.32
N GLU A 147 3.66 9.50 -15.23
CA GLU A 147 2.53 8.67 -15.67
C GLU A 147 1.28 8.97 -14.83
N LEU A 148 1.43 9.08 -13.50
CA LEU A 148 0.32 9.45 -12.60
C LEU A 148 -0.18 10.87 -12.88
N LEU A 149 0.73 11.80 -13.18
CA LEU A 149 0.40 13.19 -13.51
C LEU A 149 -0.63 13.27 -14.65
N TYR A 150 -0.32 12.63 -15.79
CA TYR A 150 -1.21 12.63 -16.95
C TYR A 150 -2.46 11.76 -16.73
N GLN A 151 -2.33 10.61 -16.07
CA GLN A 151 -3.49 9.77 -15.75
C GLN A 151 -4.54 10.49 -14.87
N TRP A 152 -4.09 11.29 -13.91
CA TRP A 152 -4.98 12.12 -13.09
C TRP A 152 -5.59 13.25 -13.91
N ALA A 153 -4.80 13.95 -14.74
CA ALA A 153 -5.29 15.02 -15.59
C ALA A 153 -6.41 14.54 -16.54
N ASP A 154 -6.21 13.40 -17.22
CA ASP A 154 -7.22 12.85 -18.12
C ASP A 154 -8.52 12.51 -17.38
N LYS A 155 -8.42 11.95 -16.18
CA LYS A 155 -9.61 11.64 -15.37
C LYS A 155 -10.29 12.88 -14.80
N VAL A 156 -9.56 13.94 -14.47
CA VAL A 156 -10.16 15.22 -14.07
C VAL A 156 -11.03 15.73 -15.22
N ARG A 157 -10.48 15.76 -16.44
CA ARG A 157 -11.21 16.19 -17.63
C ARG A 157 -12.44 15.33 -17.91
N GLU A 158 -12.28 14.01 -17.88
CA GLU A 158 -13.34 13.05 -18.20
C GLU A 158 -14.45 12.98 -17.13
N VAL A 159 -14.09 13.01 -15.85
CA VAL A 159 -15.02 12.74 -14.74
C VAL A 159 -15.64 14.02 -14.18
N LEU A 160 -14.88 15.12 -14.14
CA LEU A 160 -15.34 16.40 -13.57
C LEU A 160 -15.73 17.42 -14.64
N GLY A 161 -15.39 17.19 -15.92
CA GLY A 161 -15.68 18.13 -17.00
C GLY A 161 -14.91 19.46 -16.92
N VAL A 162 -13.81 19.50 -16.16
CA VAL A 162 -12.99 20.70 -15.98
C VAL A 162 -11.61 20.49 -16.60
N GLU A 163 -11.01 21.57 -17.12
CA GLU A 163 -9.68 21.49 -17.72
C GLU A 163 -8.59 21.42 -16.63
N PRO A 164 -7.76 20.36 -16.60
CA PRO A 164 -6.73 20.18 -15.58
C PRO A 164 -5.50 21.07 -15.83
N GLY A 165 -4.95 21.63 -14.75
CA GLY A 165 -3.61 22.23 -14.73
C GLY A 165 -2.53 21.16 -14.56
N ILE A 166 -1.34 21.43 -15.09
CA ILE A 166 -0.18 20.54 -15.03
C ILE A 166 1.05 21.31 -14.54
N VAL A 167 1.54 20.92 -13.36
CA VAL A 167 2.80 21.43 -12.77
C VAL A 167 3.80 20.28 -12.62
N GLY A 168 4.68 20.14 -13.59
CA GLY A 168 5.57 18.98 -13.72
C GLY A 168 5.98 18.79 -15.17
N ASP A 169 6.97 17.92 -15.43
CA ASP A 169 7.41 17.61 -16.80
C ASP A 169 7.76 18.89 -17.63
N ASN A 170 8.50 19.80 -17.00
CA ASN A 170 8.87 21.13 -17.51
C ASN A 170 7.71 22.11 -17.73
N ARG A 171 6.48 21.79 -17.31
CA ARG A 171 5.32 22.68 -17.38
C ARG A 171 4.99 23.29 -16.02
N TRP A 172 4.43 24.49 -16.06
CA TRP A 172 3.85 25.19 -14.91
C TRP A 172 2.58 25.91 -15.38
N ASP A 173 1.54 25.12 -15.66
CA ASP A 173 0.23 25.62 -16.06
C ASP A 173 -0.76 25.33 -14.93
N GLU A 174 -1.19 26.36 -14.24
CA GLU A 174 -2.14 26.25 -13.13
C GLU A 174 -3.57 26.47 -13.63
N LYS A 175 -4.49 25.63 -13.14
CA LYS A 175 -5.95 25.76 -13.30
C LYS A 175 -6.61 25.61 -11.93
N ASP A 176 -7.94 25.58 -11.87
CA ASP A 176 -8.63 25.39 -10.60
C ASP A 176 -8.47 23.96 -10.05
N VAL A 177 -8.30 22.96 -10.92
CA VAL A 177 -7.84 21.62 -10.54
C VAL A 177 -6.48 21.37 -11.17
N THR A 178 -5.43 21.42 -10.36
CA THR A 178 -4.05 21.28 -10.83
C THR A 178 -3.44 19.99 -10.29
N ILE A 179 -2.83 19.20 -11.19
CA ILE A 179 -2.05 18.03 -10.81
C ILE A 179 -0.57 18.43 -10.85
N ALA A 180 0.13 18.20 -9.75
CA ALA A 180 1.49 18.64 -9.55
C ALA A 180 2.43 17.52 -9.11
N MET A 181 3.63 17.45 -9.68
CA MET A 181 4.67 16.55 -9.20
C MET A 181 5.32 17.10 -7.93
N ILE A 182 5.42 16.27 -6.89
CA ILE A 182 6.05 16.63 -5.61
C ILE A 182 7.46 17.21 -5.78
N GLN A 183 8.26 16.63 -6.70
CA GLN A 183 9.63 17.06 -6.95
C GLN A 183 9.69 18.46 -7.57
N THR A 184 8.73 18.79 -8.43
CA THR A 184 8.64 20.10 -9.09
C THR A 184 8.25 21.19 -8.09
N LEU A 185 7.27 20.92 -7.23
CA LEU A 185 6.86 21.87 -6.17
C LEU A 185 7.99 22.12 -5.17
N LEU A 186 8.73 21.09 -4.77
CA LEU A 186 9.86 21.25 -3.83
C LEU A 186 11.07 21.96 -4.46
N SER A 187 11.39 21.67 -5.72
CA SER A 187 12.58 22.25 -6.38
C SER A 187 12.37 23.69 -6.82
N ARG A 188 11.17 24.02 -7.32
CA ARG A 188 10.85 25.37 -7.81
C ARG A 188 10.29 26.27 -6.73
N GLY A 189 9.71 25.72 -5.67
CA GLY A 189 9.03 26.44 -4.59
C GLY A 189 7.52 26.38 -4.74
N ALA A 190 6.81 25.89 -3.70
CA ALA A 190 5.35 25.85 -3.67
C ALA A 190 4.72 27.24 -3.48
N ASP A 191 5.53 28.19 -2.99
CA ASP A 191 5.23 29.62 -2.90
C ASP A 191 5.03 30.29 -4.28
N LYS A 192 5.49 29.65 -5.36
CA LYS A 192 5.24 30.13 -6.73
C LYS A 192 3.86 29.80 -7.27
N LEU A 193 3.08 28.96 -6.58
CA LEU A 193 1.71 28.69 -6.97
C LEU A 193 0.91 30.00 -6.87
N GLN A 194 0.34 30.43 -7.99
CA GLN A 194 -0.45 31.66 -8.04
C GLN A 194 -1.91 31.41 -7.65
N ASN A 195 -2.43 30.20 -7.92
CA ASN A 195 -3.79 29.86 -7.58
C ASN A 195 -3.90 29.43 -6.12
N GLU A 196 -4.96 29.88 -5.45
CA GLU A 196 -5.34 29.34 -4.16
C GLU A 196 -6.16 28.06 -4.34
N TYR A 197 -5.71 26.98 -3.70
CA TYR A 197 -6.40 25.69 -3.71
C TYR A 197 -7.05 25.43 -2.37
N ALA A 198 -8.32 25.02 -2.38
CA ALA A 198 -9.05 24.67 -1.15
C ALA A 198 -8.71 23.27 -0.65
N ILE A 199 -8.47 22.36 -1.60
CA ILE A 199 -8.24 20.93 -1.36
C ILE A 199 -6.79 20.62 -1.69
N LEU A 200 -6.11 19.98 -0.75
CA LEU A 200 -4.81 19.35 -0.98
C LEU A 200 -5.00 17.83 -0.95
N MET A 201 -4.64 17.16 -2.04
CA MET A 201 -4.74 15.72 -2.15
C MET A 201 -3.40 15.13 -2.53
N PHE A 202 -2.95 14.11 -1.82
CA PHE A 202 -1.74 13.39 -2.15
C PHE A 202 -2.08 11.97 -2.58
N ASP A 203 -1.68 11.59 -3.80
CA ASP A 203 -1.78 10.22 -4.26
C ASP A 203 -0.55 9.41 -3.85
N GLU A 204 -0.74 8.13 -3.54
CA GLU A 204 0.31 7.21 -3.11
C GLU A 204 1.17 7.73 -1.93
N CYS A 205 0.54 8.42 -0.97
CA CYS A 205 1.22 9.12 0.14
C CYS A 205 2.03 8.22 1.09
N HIS A 206 2.00 6.90 0.91
CA HIS A 206 2.73 5.89 1.69
C HIS A 206 4.12 5.56 1.12
N ARG A 207 4.56 6.24 0.06
CA ARG A 207 5.91 6.03 -0.51
C ARG A 207 7.00 6.54 0.45
N THR A 208 7.56 5.59 1.20
CA THR A 208 8.64 5.72 2.19
C THR A 208 9.81 6.60 1.73
N SER A 209 10.31 6.42 0.50
CA SER A 209 11.42 7.22 -0.04
C SER A 209 11.08 8.71 -0.26
N ALA A 210 9.82 9.09 -0.10
CA ALA A 210 9.33 10.46 -0.22
C ALA A 210 8.67 11.00 1.07
N ALA A 211 8.67 10.27 2.19
CA ALA A 211 7.99 10.70 3.42
C ALA A 211 8.50 12.06 3.93
N GLU A 212 9.82 12.29 3.85
CA GLU A 212 10.43 13.58 4.20
C GLU A 212 10.00 14.71 3.26
N LYS A 213 10.07 14.46 1.95
CA LYS A 213 9.65 15.42 0.90
C LYS A 213 8.17 15.77 1.02
N PHE A 214 7.36 14.77 1.30
CA PHE A 214 5.92 14.89 1.56
C PHE A 214 5.66 15.72 2.81
N TYR A 215 6.39 15.45 3.89
CA TYR A 215 6.30 16.22 5.12
C TYR A 215 6.65 17.70 4.89
N GLN A 216 7.78 17.97 4.25
CA GLN A 216 8.26 19.32 3.95
C GLN A 216 7.25 20.11 3.09
N LEU A 217 6.82 19.56 1.96
CA LEU A 217 5.82 20.20 1.09
C LEU A 217 4.47 20.35 1.80
N GLY A 218 4.08 19.34 2.56
CA GLY A 218 2.83 19.34 3.30
C GLY A 218 2.74 20.50 4.29
N LEU A 219 3.82 20.77 5.02
CA LEU A 219 3.85 21.85 6.01
C LEU A 219 3.89 23.26 5.41
N SER A 220 4.32 23.42 4.15
CA SER A 220 4.29 24.72 3.47
C SER A 220 2.92 25.07 2.86
N LEU A 221 1.97 24.14 2.88
CA LEU A 221 0.67 24.26 2.22
C LEU A 221 -0.46 24.34 3.27
N PRO A 222 -1.29 25.41 3.32
CA PRO A 222 -2.15 25.71 4.47
C PRO A 222 -3.58 25.14 4.44
N GLN A 223 -3.92 24.33 3.43
CA GLN A 223 -5.29 23.89 3.16
C GLN A 223 -5.97 23.24 4.37
N ILE A 224 -7.27 23.52 4.53
CA ILE A 224 -8.13 22.88 5.53
C ILE A 224 -8.50 21.46 5.09
N TYR A 225 -8.83 21.28 3.81
CA TYR A 225 -9.17 19.99 3.24
C TYR A 225 -7.90 19.27 2.78
N ARG A 226 -7.52 18.18 3.45
CA ARG A 226 -6.23 17.51 3.24
C ARG A 226 -6.40 16.00 3.23
N PHE A 227 -6.18 15.36 2.09
CA PHE A 227 -6.43 13.94 1.94
C PHE A 227 -5.21 13.19 1.42
N GLY A 228 -4.88 12.08 2.07
CA GLY A 228 -3.91 11.11 1.56
C GLY A 228 -4.62 9.90 0.97
N LEU A 229 -4.41 9.60 -0.31
CA LEU A 229 -4.89 8.37 -0.94
C LEU A 229 -3.77 7.33 -0.90
N SER A 230 -4.04 6.17 -0.30
CA SER A 230 -3.00 5.16 -0.09
C SER A 230 -3.51 3.73 -0.26
N ALA A 231 -2.71 2.86 -0.89
CA ALA A 231 -3.00 1.43 -1.07
C ALA A 231 -2.95 0.66 0.26
N THR A 232 -2.09 1.13 1.16
CA THR A 232 -1.81 0.55 2.47
C THR A 232 -1.31 1.65 3.40
N PRO A 233 -1.95 1.88 4.55
CA PRO A 233 -1.38 2.76 5.56
C PRO A 233 -0.23 2.05 6.33
N TRP A 234 -0.11 0.73 6.22
CA TRP A 234 0.82 -0.09 7.00
C TRP A 234 2.13 -0.37 6.24
N ARG A 235 3.20 0.37 6.55
CA ARG A 235 4.57 -0.02 6.17
C ARG A 235 5.51 0.10 7.37
N ARG A 236 6.33 -0.93 7.53
CA ARG A 236 7.22 -1.24 8.67
C ARG A 236 8.37 -0.26 8.97
N ILE A 237 8.37 0.98 8.47
CA ILE A 237 9.35 1.97 8.99
C ILE A 237 8.71 2.70 10.16
N ARG A 238 8.98 2.20 11.36
CA ARG A 238 8.62 2.87 12.62
C ARG A 238 9.10 4.32 12.54
N GLY A 239 8.18 5.26 12.65
CA GLY A 239 8.48 6.70 12.68
C GLY A 239 8.13 7.48 11.42
N GLU A 240 8.11 6.88 10.22
CA GLU A 240 7.74 7.64 9.00
C GLU A 240 6.22 7.78 8.82
N GLU A 241 5.43 6.84 9.34
CA GLU A 241 3.96 6.90 9.29
C GLU A 241 3.42 8.16 10.00
N ILE A 242 4.09 8.62 11.07
CA ILE A 242 3.67 9.81 11.80
C ILE A 242 3.87 11.09 10.98
N LYS A 243 4.81 11.11 10.02
CA LYS A 243 4.99 12.23 9.08
C LYS A 243 3.85 12.31 8.07
N ILE A 244 3.31 11.16 7.65
CA ILE A 244 2.10 11.13 6.84
C ILE A 244 0.93 11.69 7.63
N GLU A 245 0.74 11.18 8.85
CA GLU A 245 -0.30 11.66 9.77
C GLU A 245 -0.16 13.16 10.05
N ALA A 246 1.06 13.68 10.19
CA ALA A 246 1.34 15.08 10.44
C ALA A 246 0.83 16.02 9.35
N VAL A 247 0.90 15.60 8.09
CA VAL A 247 0.45 16.44 6.96
C VAL A 247 -1.03 16.26 6.70
N VAL A 248 -1.52 15.03 6.56
CA VAL A 248 -2.87 14.76 6.06
C VAL A 248 -3.81 14.19 7.13
N GLY A 249 -3.37 14.04 8.37
CA GLY A 249 -4.20 13.51 9.45
C GLY A 249 -4.21 11.98 9.55
N PRO A 250 -4.95 11.43 10.54
CA PRO A 250 -5.00 9.99 10.78
C PRO A 250 -5.72 9.25 9.66
N THR A 251 -5.60 7.92 9.63
CA THR A 251 -6.45 7.09 8.77
C THR A 251 -7.92 7.22 9.20
N ILE A 252 -8.72 7.87 8.36
CA ILE A 252 -10.15 8.12 8.63
C ILE A 252 -11.04 7.07 8.00
N PHE A 253 -10.57 6.38 6.96
CA PHE A 253 -11.30 5.29 6.32
C PHE A 253 -10.31 4.25 5.80
N GLU A 254 -10.62 2.97 6.02
CA GLU A 254 -9.83 1.83 5.54
C GLU A 254 -10.78 0.82 4.89
N VAL A 255 -10.48 0.46 3.64
CA VAL A 255 -11.14 -0.65 2.96
C VAL A 255 -10.24 -1.87 3.09
N ARG A 256 -10.71 -2.87 3.84
CA ARG A 256 -9.98 -4.11 4.02
C ARG A 256 -10.32 -5.08 2.89
N ALA A 257 -9.44 -6.06 2.65
CA ALA A 257 -9.75 -7.12 1.69
C ALA A 257 -11.03 -7.86 2.08
N GLU A 258 -11.31 -7.98 3.38
CA GLU A 258 -12.56 -8.56 3.89
C GLU A 258 -13.81 -7.86 3.37
N ASP A 259 -13.81 -6.52 3.32
CA ASP A 259 -14.93 -5.74 2.82
C ASP A 259 -15.13 -6.00 1.33
N LEU A 260 -14.03 -6.05 0.57
CA LEU A 260 -14.04 -6.33 -0.86
C LEU A 260 -14.51 -7.75 -1.18
N ILE A 261 -14.12 -8.74 -0.39
CA ILE A 261 -14.60 -10.12 -0.51
C ILE A 261 -16.10 -10.20 -0.20
N LYS A 262 -16.54 -9.56 0.89
CA LYS A 262 -17.94 -9.53 1.30
C LYS A 262 -18.84 -8.89 0.24
N GLU A 263 -18.36 -7.82 -0.39
CA GLU A 263 -19.05 -7.12 -1.46
C GLU A 263 -18.81 -7.75 -2.86
N LYS A 264 -18.16 -8.93 -2.94
CA LYS A 264 -17.88 -9.69 -4.17
C LYS A 264 -16.99 -8.99 -5.20
N PHE A 265 -16.23 -7.97 -4.79
CA PHE A 265 -15.21 -7.30 -5.63
C PHE A 265 -13.87 -8.04 -5.65
N LEU A 266 -13.61 -8.86 -4.63
CA LEU A 266 -12.42 -9.72 -4.55
C LEU A 266 -12.88 -11.17 -4.39
N ALA A 267 -12.24 -12.10 -5.08
CA ALA A 267 -12.53 -13.51 -4.87
C ALA A 267 -12.06 -13.95 -3.48
N LYS A 268 -12.85 -14.76 -2.78
CA LYS A 268 -12.40 -15.43 -1.55
C LYS A 268 -11.38 -16.51 -1.93
N PRO A 269 -10.10 -16.40 -1.52
CA PRO A 269 -9.12 -17.45 -1.81
C PRO A 269 -9.30 -18.66 -0.89
N ARG A 270 -8.90 -19.83 -1.39
CA ARG A 270 -8.47 -20.98 -0.60
C ARG A 270 -6.96 -20.87 -0.44
N PHE A 271 -6.45 -21.16 0.75
CA PHE A 271 -5.02 -21.17 1.02
C PHE A 271 -4.53 -22.61 1.08
N GLU A 272 -3.36 -22.86 0.51
CA GLU A 272 -2.70 -24.16 0.52
C GLU A 272 -1.21 -23.99 0.82
N ILE A 273 -0.62 -24.96 1.50
CA ILE A 273 0.81 -24.99 1.79
C ILE A 273 1.40 -26.20 1.06
N ILE A 274 2.45 -25.97 0.28
CA ILE A 274 3.30 -27.04 -0.23
C ILE A 274 4.36 -27.33 0.83
N THR A 275 4.41 -28.57 1.27
CA THR A 275 5.53 -29.15 2.02
C THR A 275 6.22 -30.18 1.13
N TYR A 276 7.52 -30.33 1.30
CA TYR A 276 8.34 -31.28 0.56
C TYR A 276 9.41 -31.84 1.49
N GLU A 277 9.84 -33.07 1.25
CA GLU A 277 11.00 -33.64 1.91
C GLU A 277 12.22 -33.39 1.04
N SER A 278 13.31 -32.88 1.63
CA SER A 278 14.55 -32.58 0.93
C SER A 278 15.71 -33.28 1.63
N SER A 279 16.52 -33.99 0.84
CA SER A 279 17.77 -34.61 1.31
C SER A 279 18.93 -33.62 1.37
N MET A 280 18.79 -32.41 0.82
CA MET A 280 19.84 -31.39 0.85
C MET A 280 20.09 -30.88 2.29
N PRO A 281 21.33 -30.95 2.81
CA PRO A 281 21.69 -30.37 4.09
C PRO A 281 21.67 -28.84 4.02
N SER A 282 21.06 -28.21 5.02
CA SER A 282 20.96 -26.75 5.15
C SER A 282 22.20 -26.18 5.83
N PHE A 283 23.20 -25.74 5.06
CA PHE A 283 24.34 -24.98 5.61
C PHE A 283 24.91 -23.97 4.62
N SER A 284 24.34 -22.76 4.58
CA SER A 284 25.08 -21.58 4.13
C SER A 284 24.70 -20.35 4.97
N GLU A 285 25.71 -19.64 5.48
CA GLU A 285 25.53 -18.36 6.18
C GLU A 285 25.22 -17.20 5.20
N ARG A 286 25.38 -17.41 3.89
CA ARG A 286 25.16 -16.39 2.87
C ARG A 286 23.83 -16.62 2.15
N TYR A 287 22.94 -15.62 2.25
CA TYR A 287 21.59 -15.68 1.67
C TYR A 287 21.54 -16.03 0.18
N LYS A 288 22.56 -15.64 -0.60
CA LYS A 288 22.61 -15.91 -2.05
C LYS A 288 22.81 -17.41 -2.32
N GLU A 289 23.77 -18.02 -1.64
CA GLU A 289 24.08 -19.46 -1.74
C GLU A 289 22.89 -20.26 -1.20
N LEU A 290 22.30 -19.83 -0.07
CA LEU A 290 21.06 -20.42 0.46
C LEU A 290 19.92 -20.42 -0.57
N TYR A 291 19.70 -19.31 -1.30
CA TYR A 291 18.66 -19.25 -2.34
C TYR A 291 18.99 -20.18 -3.52
N GLU A 292 20.25 -20.21 -3.95
CA GLU A 292 20.69 -21.08 -5.04
C GLU A 292 20.46 -22.55 -4.67
N ASP A 293 20.90 -22.98 -3.49
CA ASP A 293 20.82 -24.39 -3.09
C ASP A 293 19.40 -24.80 -2.69
N MET A 294 18.77 -24.07 -1.77
CA MET A 294 17.50 -24.50 -1.16
C MET A 294 16.26 -24.18 -2.01
N ILE A 295 16.34 -23.20 -2.92
CA ILE A 295 15.20 -22.76 -3.74
C ILE A 295 15.39 -23.12 -5.21
N MET A 296 16.53 -22.79 -5.81
CA MET A 296 16.72 -23.01 -7.25
C MET A 296 17.15 -24.43 -7.60
N ASN A 297 18.10 -24.98 -6.87
CA ASN A 297 18.73 -26.27 -7.17
C ASN A 297 18.14 -27.42 -6.33
N ASN A 298 17.11 -27.13 -5.54
CA ASN A 298 16.37 -28.15 -4.81
C ASN A 298 15.31 -28.77 -5.71
N ASP A 299 15.65 -29.92 -6.30
CA ASP A 299 14.80 -30.61 -7.26
C ASP A 299 13.51 -31.13 -6.62
N GLU A 300 13.54 -31.64 -5.39
CA GLU A 300 12.35 -32.11 -4.67
C GLU A 300 11.34 -30.98 -4.47
N ARG A 301 11.82 -29.81 -4.04
CA ARG A 301 11.03 -28.60 -3.90
C ARG A 301 10.41 -28.17 -5.22
N ASN A 302 11.22 -28.08 -6.27
CA ASN A 302 10.77 -27.61 -7.57
C ASN A 302 9.81 -28.60 -8.24
N ARG A 303 10.00 -29.91 -8.04
CA ARG A 303 9.02 -30.94 -8.42
C ARG A 303 7.70 -30.77 -7.68
N ALA A 304 7.72 -30.48 -6.38
CA ALA A 304 6.49 -30.23 -5.62
C ALA A 304 5.75 -28.97 -6.12
N VAL A 305 6.48 -27.88 -6.40
CA VAL A 305 5.94 -26.63 -6.98
C VAL A 305 5.36 -26.87 -8.37
N ALA A 306 6.11 -27.49 -9.28
CA ALA A 306 5.67 -27.79 -10.64
C ALA A 306 4.48 -28.76 -10.64
N GLY A 307 4.52 -29.79 -9.81
CA GLY A 307 3.43 -30.75 -9.62
C GLY A 307 2.15 -30.08 -9.16
N LYS A 308 2.24 -29.14 -8.21
CA LYS A 308 1.07 -28.37 -7.76
C LYS A 308 0.53 -27.42 -8.83
N ALA A 309 1.40 -26.75 -9.57
CA ALA A 309 1.00 -25.92 -10.71
C ALA A 309 0.29 -26.76 -11.79
N ALA A 310 0.83 -27.94 -12.10
CA ALA A 310 0.25 -28.86 -13.07
C ALA A 310 -1.11 -29.39 -12.60
N GLU A 311 -1.26 -29.75 -11.32
CA GLU A 311 -2.54 -30.13 -10.72
C GLU A 311 -3.60 -29.03 -10.89
N LEU A 312 -3.26 -27.78 -10.54
CA LEU A 312 -4.16 -26.64 -10.65
C LEU A 312 -4.50 -26.34 -12.11
N ALA A 313 -3.52 -26.35 -13.01
CA ALA A 313 -3.70 -26.14 -14.44
C ALA A 313 -4.67 -27.19 -15.04
N ARG A 314 -4.50 -28.47 -14.71
CA ARG A 314 -5.40 -29.56 -15.16
C ARG A 314 -6.82 -29.41 -14.60
N LYS A 315 -6.99 -28.79 -13.43
CA LYS A 315 -8.30 -28.39 -12.88
C LYS A 315 -8.89 -27.13 -13.55
N GLY A 316 -8.24 -26.63 -14.59
CA GLY A 316 -8.69 -25.47 -15.37
C GLY A 316 -8.26 -24.12 -14.81
N HIS A 317 -7.37 -24.09 -13.80
CA HIS A 317 -6.86 -22.82 -13.28
C HIS A 317 -5.85 -22.21 -14.25
N ARG A 318 -5.96 -20.89 -14.46
CA ARG A 318 -4.82 -20.08 -14.88
C ARG A 318 -3.93 -19.83 -13.68
N VAL A 319 -2.72 -20.37 -13.71
CA VAL A 319 -1.76 -20.39 -12.60
C VAL A 319 -0.64 -19.39 -12.85
N LEU A 320 -0.35 -18.56 -11.84
CA LEU A 320 0.85 -17.74 -11.81
C LEU A 320 1.85 -18.29 -10.79
N ILE A 321 3.11 -18.45 -11.18
CA ILE A 321 4.18 -18.83 -10.26
C ILE A 321 5.08 -17.61 -10.04
N ASP A 322 5.14 -17.12 -8.81
CA ASP A 322 6.04 -16.04 -8.40
C ASP A 322 7.44 -16.58 -8.08
N VAL A 323 8.45 -16.07 -8.77
CA VAL A 323 9.86 -16.41 -8.55
C VAL A 323 10.70 -15.14 -8.43
N ARG A 324 11.87 -15.20 -7.78
CA ARG A 324 12.75 -14.02 -7.63
C ARG A 324 13.85 -13.93 -8.68
N ARG A 325 14.16 -15.03 -9.37
CA ARG A 325 15.25 -15.13 -10.34
C ARG A 325 14.78 -15.73 -11.65
N ILE A 326 15.32 -15.20 -12.74
CA ILE A 326 15.00 -15.66 -14.10
C ILE A 326 15.39 -17.13 -14.27
N GLU A 327 16.55 -17.51 -13.73
CA GLU A 327 17.06 -18.89 -13.79
C GLU A 327 16.08 -19.88 -13.15
N HIS A 328 15.54 -19.55 -11.97
CA HIS A 328 14.53 -20.36 -11.29
C HIS A 328 13.27 -20.54 -12.15
N GLY A 329 12.81 -19.45 -12.77
CA GLY A 329 11.66 -19.50 -13.65
C GLY A 329 11.85 -20.42 -14.86
N ARG A 330 13.07 -20.46 -15.42
CA ARG A 330 13.41 -21.38 -16.52
C ARG A 330 13.41 -22.85 -16.08
N ILE A 331 13.90 -23.15 -14.86
CA ILE A 331 13.89 -24.50 -14.29
C ILE A 331 12.44 -25.01 -14.17
N LEU A 332 11.56 -24.21 -13.57
CA LEU A 332 10.15 -24.56 -13.40
C LEU A 332 9.42 -24.70 -14.74
N ARG A 333 9.73 -23.85 -15.73
CA ARG A 333 9.18 -23.97 -17.09
C ARG A 333 9.55 -25.31 -17.73
N LYS A 334 10.82 -25.73 -17.62
CA LYS A 334 11.30 -27.00 -18.14
C LYS A 334 10.57 -28.18 -17.49
N MET A 335 10.50 -28.20 -16.15
CA MET A 335 9.81 -29.25 -15.40
C MET A 335 8.32 -29.34 -15.75
N LEU A 336 7.63 -28.21 -15.92
CA LEU A 336 6.22 -28.20 -16.35
C LEU A 336 6.04 -28.77 -17.77
N GLY A 337 6.95 -28.45 -18.68
CA GLY A 337 6.99 -29.03 -20.03
C GLY A 337 7.16 -30.55 -20.00
N GLU A 338 8.06 -31.06 -19.17
CA GLU A 338 8.26 -32.51 -18.95
C GLU A 338 7.00 -33.18 -18.37
N MET A 339 6.19 -32.44 -17.60
CA MET A 339 4.89 -32.89 -17.08
C MET A 339 3.73 -32.73 -18.09
N GLY A 340 4.01 -32.31 -19.33
CA GLY A 340 3.01 -32.09 -20.37
C GLY A 340 2.13 -30.86 -20.17
N VAL A 341 2.56 -29.89 -19.35
CA VAL A 341 1.83 -28.64 -19.08
C VAL A 341 2.52 -27.49 -19.79
N LYS A 342 1.81 -26.82 -20.69
CA LYS A 342 2.30 -25.60 -21.35
C LYS A 342 2.53 -24.51 -20.31
N ALA A 343 3.72 -23.94 -20.29
CA ALA A 343 4.09 -22.87 -19.38
C ALA A 343 5.06 -21.89 -20.06
N GLU A 344 4.94 -20.60 -19.73
CA GLU A 344 5.90 -19.60 -20.20
C GLU A 344 6.45 -18.72 -19.09
N PHE A 345 7.64 -18.17 -19.34
CA PHE A 345 8.33 -17.29 -18.42
C PHE A 345 8.30 -15.83 -18.90
N LEU A 346 7.88 -14.93 -18.02
CA LEU A 346 7.81 -13.49 -18.29
C LEU A 346 8.72 -12.70 -17.33
N SER A 347 9.58 -11.85 -17.91
CA SER A 347 10.41 -10.91 -17.17
C SER A 347 10.41 -9.54 -17.84
N SER A 348 11.05 -8.55 -17.20
CA SER A 348 11.22 -7.21 -17.76
C SER A 348 12.06 -7.20 -19.05
N LYS A 349 12.82 -8.28 -19.30
CA LYS A 349 13.64 -8.48 -20.50
C LYS A 349 12.91 -9.22 -21.64
N SER A 350 11.67 -9.65 -21.44
CA SER A 350 10.92 -10.40 -22.45
C SER A 350 10.42 -9.45 -23.55
N SER A 351 10.92 -9.60 -24.79
CA SER A 351 10.53 -8.79 -25.94
C SER A 351 9.10 -9.08 -26.43
N ASN A 352 8.65 -10.33 -26.32
CA ASN A 352 7.34 -10.83 -26.73
C ASN A 352 6.30 -10.80 -25.60
N ARG A 353 6.41 -9.83 -24.69
CA ARG A 353 5.57 -9.74 -23.49
C ARG A 353 4.07 -9.74 -23.79
N TRP A 354 3.64 -8.99 -24.80
CA TRP A 354 2.23 -8.84 -25.15
C TRP A 354 1.63 -10.17 -25.62
N GLU A 355 2.34 -10.88 -26.50
CA GLU A 355 1.94 -12.20 -27.00
C GLU A 355 1.80 -13.22 -25.87
N ILE A 356 2.77 -13.27 -24.94
CA ILE A 356 2.71 -14.20 -23.79
C ILE A 356 1.50 -13.88 -22.91
N LEU A 357 1.26 -12.59 -22.61
CA LEU A 357 0.13 -12.18 -21.77
C LEU A 357 -1.22 -12.46 -22.45
N GLU A 358 -1.31 -12.29 -23.76
CA GLU A 358 -2.51 -12.57 -24.54
C GLU A 358 -2.80 -14.08 -24.62
N ALA A 359 -1.79 -14.90 -24.94
CA ALA A 359 -1.90 -16.35 -24.94
C ALA A 359 -2.25 -16.91 -23.54
N PHE A 360 -1.71 -16.30 -22.47
CA PHE A 360 -2.09 -16.62 -21.09
C PHE A 360 -3.53 -16.23 -20.77
N LYS A 361 -3.96 -15.04 -21.21
CA LYS A 361 -5.35 -14.56 -21.06
C LYS A 361 -6.34 -15.50 -21.76
N ASN A 362 -6.02 -15.94 -22.98
CA ASN A 362 -6.83 -16.84 -23.79
C ASN A 362 -6.81 -18.30 -23.28
N GLY A 363 -5.87 -18.63 -22.39
CA GLY A 363 -5.76 -19.96 -21.78
C GLY A 363 -4.95 -20.96 -22.62
N GLU A 364 -4.31 -20.50 -23.69
CA GLU A 364 -3.36 -21.30 -24.49
C GLU A 364 -2.13 -21.68 -23.67
N ILE A 365 -1.74 -20.77 -22.77
CA ILE A 365 -0.72 -20.98 -21.73
C ILE A 365 -1.45 -21.03 -20.38
N PRO A 366 -1.63 -22.20 -19.76
CA PRO A 366 -2.31 -22.30 -18.46
C PRO A 366 -1.42 -21.87 -17.28
N VAL A 367 -0.09 -21.87 -17.44
CA VAL A 367 0.85 -21.50 -16.37
C VAL A 367 1.80 -20.39 -16.82
N LEU A 368 1.76 -19.26 -16.12
CA LEU A 368 2.73 -18.16 -16.30
C LEU A 368 3.69 -18.13 -15.13
N ILE A 369 4.98 -17.96 -15.39
CA ILE A 369 6.02 -17.83 -14.37
C ILE A 369 6.61 -16.43 -14.48
N SER A 370 6.70 -15.69 -13.37
CA SER A 370 7.06 -14.27 -13.43
C SER A 370 7.90 -13.82 -12.25
N THR A 371 8.80 -12.87 -12.51
CA THR A 371 9.52 -12.09 -11.48
C THR A 371 8.87 -10.74 -11.19
N LEU A 372 7.78 -10.40 -11.90
CA LEU A 372 7.29 -9.02 -12.03
C LEU A 372 6.08 -8.69 -11.15
N LEU A 373 5.65 -9.59 -10.28
CA LEU A 373 4.53 -9.35 -9.38
C LEU A 373 4.71 -8.12 -8.49
N LYS A 374 5.96 -7.70 -8.26
CA LYS A 374 6.30 -6.52 -7.46
C LYS A 374 6.22 -5.20 -8.22
N GLU A 375 6.29 -5.24 -9.55
CA GLU A 375 6.39 -4.05 -10.40
C GLU A 375 5.01 -3.48 -10.79
N GLY A 376 3.92 -4.08 -10.31
CA GLY A 376 2.56 -3.58 -10.58
C GLY A 376 2.06 -3.89 -11.99
N VAL A 377 2.64 -4.89 -12.65
CA VAL A 377 2.19 -5.38 -13.96
C VAL A 377 0.76 -5.90 -13.86
N ASP A 378 -0.11 -5.43 -14.76
CA ASP A 378 -1.47 -5.96 -14.90
C ASP A 378 -1.42 -7.34 -15.55
N ILE A 379 -1.45 -8.39 -14.72
CA ILE A 379 -1.47 -9.78 -15.19
C ILE A 379 -2.95 -10.20 -15.36
N PRO A 380 -3.37 -10.63 -16.56
CA PRO A 380 -4.75 -11.01 -16.83
C PRO A 380 -5.25 -12.15 -15.92
N GLU A 381 -6.46 -11.99 -15.41
CA GLU A 381 -7.34 -12.97 -14.77
C GLU A 381 -6.73 -14.32 -14.29
N ILE A 382 -5.78 -14.29 -13.35
CA ILE A 382 -5.27 -15.52 -12.74
C ILE A 382 -6.33 -16.10 -11.79
N SER A 383 -6.33 -17.41 -11.60
CA SER A 383 -7.24 -18.07 -10.65
C SER A 383 -6.50 -18.82 -9.55
N ALA A 384 -5.20 -19.03 -9.72
CA ALA A 384 -4.32 -19.56 -8.72
C ALA A 384 -2.96 -18.87 -8.78
N ILE A 385 -2.30 -18.76 -7.62
CA ILE A 385 -0.92 -18.29 -7.53
C ILE A 385 -0.09 -19.19 -6.61
N ILE A 386 1.17 -19.40 -6.96
CA ILE A 386 2.15 -20.11 -6.15
C ILE A 386 3.32 -19.19 -5.81
N LEU A 387 3.55 -18.98 -4.51
CA LEU A 387 4.66 -18.19 -3.96
C LEU A 387 5.95 -19.02 -3.89
N ALA A 388 6.57 -19.27 -5.04
CA ALA A 388 7.75 -20.14 -5.14
C ALA A 388 9.07 -19.45 -4.79
N GLY A 389 9.08 -18.13 -4.63
CA GLY A 389 10.29 -17.33 -4.44
C GLY A 389 10.95 -17.38 -3.06
N GLY A 390 10.38 -18.01 -2.03
CA GLY A 390 11.01 -18.23 -0.70
C GLY A 390 11.43 -16.97 0.10
N GLY A 391 11.21 -15.76 -0.43
CA GLY A 391 11.52 -14.49 0.22
C GLY A 391 10.42 -13.97 1.12
N LYS A 392 10.71 -12.92 1.89
CA LYS A 392 9.69 -12.07 2.51
C LYS A 392 8.82 -11.48 1.38
N SER A 393 7.50 -11.61 1.53
CA SER A 393 6.54 -10.88 0.70
C SER A 393 6.02 -9.71 1.52
N ASP A 394 6.10 -8.52 0.96
CA ASP A 394 5.46 -7.36 1.58
C ASP A 394 3.95 -7.38 1.30
N ILE A 395 3.21 -6.59 2.09
CA ILE A 395 1.75 -6.47 1.96
C ILE A 395 1.38 -6.02 0.54
N MET A 396 2.23 -5.22 -0.12
CA MET A 396 2.01 -4.77 -1.49
C MET A 396 2.00 -5.94 -2.48
N THR A 397 2.93 -6.89 -2.37
CA THR A 397 2.94 -8.12 -3.18
C THR A 397 1.64 -8.89 -2.97
N ILE A 398 1.22 -9.12 -1.72
CA ILE A 398 -0.03 -9.84 -1.39
C ILE A 398 -1.27 -9.13 -1.93
N GLN A 399 -1.26 -7.80 -1.93
CA GLN A 399 -2.33 -7.02 -2.54
C GLN A 399 -2.39 -7.21 -4.05
N THR A 400 -1.24 -7.13 -4.74
CA THR A 400 -1.14 -7.41 -6.18
C THR A 400 -1.75 -8.78 -6.49
N ILE A 401 -1.38 -9.77 -5.69
CA ILE A 401 -1.87 -11.15 -5.81
C ILE A 401 -3.38 -11.22 -5.66
N GLY A 402 -3.93 -10.62 -4.60
CA GLY A 402 -5.38 -10.63 -4.35
C GLY A 402 -6.22 -10.07 -5.49
N ARG A 403 -5.67 -9.12 -6.26
CA ARG A 403 -6.37 -8.48 -7.40
C ARG A 403 -6.32 -9.26 -8.67
N ALA A 404 -5.17 -9.88 -8.90
CA ALA A 404 -4.96 -10.69 -10.07
C ALA A 404 -5.89 -11.92 -10.01
N LEU A 405 -6.21 -12.40 -8.80
CA LEU A 405 -7.17 -13.48 -8.55
C LEU A 405 -8.59 -13.12 -9.02
N ARG A 406 -8.91 -13.58 -10.23
CA ARG A 406 -10.21 -13.53 -10.90
C ARG A 406 -10.55 -14.93 -11.41
N PRO A 407 -11.00 -15.84 -10.53
CA PRO A 407 -11.39 -17.18 -10.94
C PRO A 407 -12.60 -17.12 -11.87
N LYS A 408 -12.67 -18.06 -12.84
CA LYS A 408 -13.85 -18.26 -13.67
C LYS A 408 -15.07 -18.61 -12.81
N LYS A 409 -16.28 -18.34 -13.31
CA LYS A 409 -17.54 -18.63 -12.60
C LYS A 409 -17.55 -20.08 -12.10
N GLY A 410 -17.77 -20.28 -10.80
CA GLY A 410 -17.77 -21.60 -10.15
C GLY A 410 -16.42 -22.06 -9.59
N MET A 411 -15.31 -21.43 -9.97
CA MET A 411 -13.98 -21.73 -9.42
C MET A 411 -13.66 -20.83 -8.23
N LYS A 412 -12.87 -21.34 -7.28
CA LYS A 412 -12.34 -20.55 -6.16
C LYS A 412 -10.95 -20.04 -6.51
N ALA A 413 -10.60 -18.85 -6.03
CA ALA A 413 -9.22 -18.38 -6.10
C ALA A 413 -8.34 -19.27 -5.20
N VAL A 414 -7.10 -19.55 -5.59
CA VAL A 414 -6.17 -20.37 -4.79
C VAL A 414 -4.86 -19.63 -4.56
N ILE A 415 -4.41 -19.56 -3.31
CA ILE A 415 -3.10 -19.04 -2.93
C ILE A 415 -2.30 -20.18 -2.32
N VAL A 416 -1.21 -20.54 -2.98
CA VAL A 416 -0.31 -21.59 -2.53
C VAL A 416 0.99 -20.94 -2.05
N ASP A 417 1.39 -21.23 -0.81
CA ASP A 417 2.71 -20.85 -0.28
C ASP A 417 3.58 -22.10 -0.13
N VAL A 418 4.89 -21.95 -0.30
CA VAL A 418 5.87 -23.03 -0.11
C VAL A 418 6.46 -22.88 1.27
N GLN A 419 6.34 -23.93 2.09
CA GLN A 419 7.01 -24.00 3.38
C GLN A 419 8.37 -24.66 3.19
N ASP A 420 9.42 -23.85 3.28
CA ASP A 420 10.81 -24.30 3.25
C ASP A 420 11.25 -24.67 4.67
N ASP A 421 12.04 -25.74 4.82
CA ASP A 421 12.42 -26.27 6.14
C ASP A 421 13.62 -25.58 6.80
N ASP A 422 14.45 -24.88 6.01
CA ASP A 422 15.57 -24.06 6.49
C ASP A 422 15.09 -22.99 7.51
N PRO A 423 15.80 -22.75 8.62
CA PRO A 423 15.36 -21.79 9.64
C PRO A 423 15.08 -20.36 9.13
N LEU A 424 15.90 -19.85 8.21
CA LEU A 424 15.73 -18.49 7.67
C LEU A 424 14.55 -18.43 6.70
N LEU A 425 14.44 -19.40 5.77
CA LEU A 425 13.33 -19.49 4.84
C LEU A 425 12.00 -19.80 5.54
N PHE A 426 12.03 -20.60 6.61
CA PHE A 426 10.87 -20.82 7.48
C PHE A 426 10.45 -19.51 8.17
N THR A 427 11.40 -18.71 8.64
CA THR A 427 11.09 -17.37 9.17
C THR A 427 10.44 -16.48 8.11
N HIS A 428 10.93 -16.52 6.86
CA HIS A 428 10.30 -15.81 5.75
C HIS A 428 8.88 -16.31 5.45
N PHE A 429 8.67 -17.63 5.48
CA PHE A 429 7.35 -18.24 5.37
C PHE A 429 6.42 -17.70 6.47
N ILE A 430 6.82 -17.72 7.74
CA ILE A 430 6.02 -17.15 8.84
C ILE A 430 5.69 -15.67 8.60
N GLU A 431 6.62 -14.87 8.09
CA GLU A 431 6.35 -13.48 7.73
C GLU A 431 5.33 -13.34 6.60
N ARG A 432 5.39 -14.20 5.58
CA ARG A 432 4.37 -14.24 4.51
C ARG A 432 3.01 -14.63 5.05
N GLN A 433 2.93 -15.66 5.88
CA GLN A 433 1.69 -16.12 6.52
C GLN A 433 1.06 -15.02 7.38
N LYS A 434 1.87 -14.31 8.19
CA LYS A 434 1.41 -13.13 8.97
C LYS A 434 0.84 -12.04 8.05
N ALA A 435 1.50 -11.76 6.93
CA ALA A 435 1.04 -10.75 5.99
C ALA A 435 -0.25 -11.17 5.25
N LEU A 436 -0.40 -12.45 4.88
CA LEU A 436 -1.62 -13.00 4.29
C LEU A 436 -2.78 -12.90 5.29
N LYS A 437 -2.54 -13.30 6.55
CA LYS A 437 -3.51 -13.19 7.65
C LYS A 437 -3.91 -11.74 7.91
N GLN A 438 -2.95 -10.82 7.92
CA GLN A 438 -3.23 -9.39 8.09
C GLN A 438 -4.10 -8.83 6.95
N TYR A 439 -3.85 -9.25 5.72
CA TYR A 439 -4.58 -8.74 4.56
C TYR A 439 -5.98 -9.34 4.41
N TYR A 440 -6.11 -10.67 4.47
CA TYR A 440 -7.37 -11.40 4.28
C TYR A 440 -8.21 -11.51 5.56
N GLY A 441 -7.62 -11.26 6.72
CA GLY A 441 -8.25 -11.23 8.02
C GLY A 441 -9.10 -12.48 8.28
N LYS A 442 -10.40 -12.34 8.54
CA LYS A 442 -11.30 -13.48 8.82
C LYS A 442 -11.45 -14.49 7.67
N TYR A 443 -11.06 -14.12 6.44
CA TYR A 443 -11.09 -15.02 5.29
C TYR A 443 -9.80 -15.81 5.11
N TYR A 444 -8.76 -15.52 5.91
CA TYR A 444 -7.60 -16.38 6.05
C TYR A 444 -8.00 -17.67 6.78
N ASP A 445 -7.54 -18.81 6.27
CA ASP A 445 -8.00 -20.12 6.74
C ASP A 445 -7.53 -20.40 8.18
N ARG A 446 -8.46 -20.73 9.08
CA ARG A 446 -8.15 -21.05 10.48
C ARG A 446 -7.48 -22.42 10.62
N GLU A 447 -7.70 -23.34 9.68
CA GLU A 447 -7.03 -24.65 9.68
C GLU A 447 -5.51 -24.54 9.42
N MET A 448 -5.05 -23.42 8.87
CA MET A 448 -3.61 -23.15 8.76
C MET A 448 -2.99 -22.69 10.08
N ASP A 449 -3.74 -22.00 10.94
CA ASP A 449 -3.22 -21.59 12.26
C ASP A 449 -2.88 -22.83 13.11
N SER A 450 -3.75 -23.87 13.11
CA SER A 450 -3.48 -25.12 13.84
C SER A 450 -2.29 -25.91 13.28
N LYS A 451 -2.16 -25.99 11.94
CA LYS A 451 -1.00 -26.64 11.29
C LYS A 451 0.31 -25.90 11.57
N LEU A 452 0.28 -24.57 11.63
CA LEU A 452 1.44 -23.75 11.99
C LEU A 452 1.85 -23.96 13.46
N GLU A 453 0.88 -24.00 14.38
CA GLU A 453 1.12 -24.25 15.80
C GLU A 453 1.69 -25.68 16.04
N GLU A 454 1.15 -26.70 15.37
CA GLU A 454 1.68 -28.06 15.44
C GLU A 454 3.13 -28.18 14.91
N ASN A 455 3.44 -27.49 13.81
CA ASN A 455 4.78 -27.52 13.19
C ASN A 455 5.83 -26.79 14.04
N VAL A 456 5.48 -25.67 14.67
CA VAL A 456 6.36 -24.96 15.63
C VAL A 456 6.62 -25.83 16.87
N THR A 457 5.59 -26.53 17.37
CA THR A 457 5.71 -27.39 18.55
C THR A 457 6.55 -28.65 18.29
N LYS A 458 6.49 -29.22 17.07
CA LYS A 458 7.32 -30.37 16.68
C LYS A 458 8.79 -30.01 16.48
N LYS A 459 9.11 -28.82 15.95
CA LYS A 459 10.51 -28.37 15.74
C LYS A 459 11.17 -27.80 17.00
N GLY A 460 10.40 -27.42 18.03
CA GLY A 460 10.92 -26.95 19.33
C GLY A 460 11.41 -28.06 20.28
N ARG A 461 11.19 -29.34 19.97
CA ARG A 461 11.78 -30.44 20.75
C ARG A 461 13.19 -30.73 20.24
N PRO A 462 14.25 -30.57 21.05
CA PRO A 462 15.59 -30.97 20.64
C PRO A 462 15.56 -32.47 20.31
N ARG A 463 16.02 -32.84 19.11
CA ARG A 463 16.27 -34.25 18.77
C ARG A 463 17.23 -34.78 19.83
N LYS A 464 16.76 -35.69 20.69
CA LYS A 464 17.64 -36.48 21.55
C LYS A 464 18.65 -37.16 20.62
N ARG A 465 19.91 -36.77 20.74
CA ARG A 465 21.03 -37.50 20.13
C ARG A 465 21.02 -38.89 20.75
N SER A 466 20.72 -39.91 19.95
CA SER A 466 21.03 -41.32 20.24
C SER A 466 22.38 -41.63 19.64
#